data_AF-A0A5P2QX07-F1
#
_entry.id   AF-A0A5P2QX07-F1
#
_cell.length_a   1.000
_cell.length_b   1.000
_cell.length_c   1.000
_cell.angle_alpha   90.00
_cell.angle_beta   90.00
_cell.angle_gamma   90.00
#
_symmetry.space_group_name_H-M   'P 1'
#
loop_
_entity.id
_entity.type
_entity.pdbx_description
1 polymer ?
#
loop_
_entity_poly.entity_id
_entity_poly.type
_entity_poly.pdbx_seq_one_letter_code
_entity_poly.pdbx_strand_id
1 'polypeptide(L)'
;MDVNEIFRLRLEAEMKAQGLNPASLSIRADMNRRAVTDLLAGRAQSPKLSTAYKLAKCLSVTLDALTGDAPQKAIAPSLLALLSQYTQAEQERLAEAILRLPRAPETTPQEPEPSGTRLPPLTLLPPTSDPPDSKEH
;
A
#
# COMPACT_ATOMS: atom_id res chain seq x y z
N MET A 1 8.31 -9.10 17.60
CA MET A 1 8.96 -9.82 16.49
C MET A 1 10.06 -8.95 15.94
N ASP A 2 11.21 -9.54 15.66
CA ASP A 2 12.31 -8.86 14.98
C ASP A 2 11.96 -8.61 13.50
N VAL A 3 12.47 -7.53 12.89
CA VAL A 3 12.18 -7.19 11.48
C VAL A 3 12.60 -8.33 10.55
N ASN A 4 13.69 -9.04 10.86
CA ASN A 4 14.13 -10.19 10.07
C ASN A 4 13.18 -11.39 10.20
N GLU A 5 12.51 -11.55 11.33
CA GLU A 5 11.49 -12.57 11.54
C GLU A 5 10.23 -12.25 10.74
N ILE A 6 9.77 -10.99 10.76
CA ILE A 6 8.65 -10.50 9.96
C ILE A 6 8.95 -10.70 8.47
N PHE A 7 10.14 -10.29 8.03
CA PHE A 7 10.59 -10.47 6.65
C PHE A 7 10.52 -11.92 6.19
N ARG A 8 11.04 -12.86 6.98
CA ARG A 8 11.01 -14.30 6.64
C ARG A 8 9.59 -14.83 6.55
N LEU A 9 8.74 -14.50 7.53
CA LEU A 9 7.36 -14.97 7.57
C LEU A 9 6.55 -14.45 6.38
N ARG A 10 6.67 -13.16 6.07
CA ARG A 10 5.96 -12.54 4.94
C ARG A 10 6.50 -13.00 3.59
N LEU A 11 7.82 -13.17 3.48
CA LEU A 11 8.44 -13.76 2.29
C LEU A 11 7.90 -15.16 2.02
N GLU A 12 7.83 -16.02 3.04
CA GLU A 12 7.29 -17.37 2.91
C GLU A 12 5.80 -17.36 2.53
N ALA A 13 5.01 -16.48 3.14
CA ALA A 13 3.59 -16.32 2.83
C ALA A 13 3.38 -15.88 1.35
N GLU A 14 4.12 -14.88 0.90
CA GLU A 14 4.02 -14.37 -0.48
C GLU A 14 4.47 -15.40 -1.51
N MET A 15 5.54 -16.15 -1.19
CA MET A 15 5.98 -17.28 -2.02
C MET A 15 4.88 -18.34 -2.17
N LYS A 16 4.24 -18.73 -1.07
CA LYS A 16 3.13 -19.69 -1.08
C LYS A 16 1.94 -19.16 -1.88
N ALA A 17 1.58 -17.89 -1.70
CA ALA A 17 0.49 -17.25 -2.44
C ALA A 17 0.73 -17.26 -3.96
N GLN A 18 1.98 -17.13 -4.39
CA GLN A 18 2.37 -17.15 -5.80
C GLN A 18 2.78 -18.55 -6.32
N GLY A 19 2.69 -19.60 -5.50
CA GLY A 19 3.08 -20.95 -5.89
C GLY A 19 4.58 -21.12 -6.15
N LEU A 20 5.44 -20.28 -5.57
CA LEU A 20 6.88 -20.29 -5.75
C LEU A 20 7.57 -21.10 -4.65
N ASN A 21 8.53 -21.94 -5.03
CA ASN A 21 9.43 -22.60 -4.08
C ASN A 21 10.74 -21.77 -3.88
N PRO A 22 11.49 -21.98 -2.79
CA PRO A 22 12.71 -21.20 -2.48
C PRO A 22 13.78 -21.24 -3.57
N ALA A 23 13.96 -22.39 -4.22
CA ALA A 23 14.96 -22.55 -5.27
C ALA A 23 14.57 -21.75 -6.53
N SER A 24 13.29 -21.82 -6.93
CA SER A 24 12.74 -21.05 -8.04
C SER A 24 12.83 -19.55 -7.79
N LEU A 25 12.54 -19.08 -6.58
CA LEU A 25 12.69 -17.66 -6.24
C LEU A 25 14.16 -17.22 -6.26
N SER A 26 15.07 -18.04 -5.74
CA SER A 26 16.52 -17.74 -5.75
C SER A 26 17.04 -17.56 -7.18
N ILE A 27 16.64 -18.45 -8.11
CA ILE A 27 17.00 -18.36 -9.52
C ILE A 27 16.39 -17.13 -10.17
N ARG A 28 15.09 -16.88 -9.92
CA ARG A 28 14.37 -15.72 -10.48
C ARG A 28 14.94 -14.38 -9.99
N ALA A 29 15.49 -14.34 -8.79
CA ALA A 29 16.12 -13.17 -8.18
C ALA A 29 17.60 -12.99 -8.55
N ASP A 30 18.15 -13.84 -9.42
CA ASP A 30 19.57 -13.84 -9.77
C ASP A 30 20.46 -13.90 -8.51
N MET A 31 20.21 -14.94 -7.70
CA MET A 31 20.89 -15.22 -6.45
C MET A 31 21.41 -16.66 -6.43
N ASN A 32 22.30 -16.96 -5.48
CA ASN A 32 22.73 -18.34 -5.25
C ASN A 32 21.49 -19.23 -4.98
N ARG A 33 21.45 -20.42 -5.59
CA ARG A 33 20.35 -21.39 -5.51
C ARG A 33 19.87 -21.69 -4.10
N ARG A 34 20.75 -21.58 -3.10
CA ARG A 34 20.44 -21.82 -1.68
C ARG A 34 20.10 -20.56 -0.88
N ALA A 35 20.23 -19.36 -1.46
CA ALA A 35 20.16 -18.11 -0.72
C ALA A 35 18.81 -17.91 -0.02
N VAL A 36 17.69 -18.17 -0.71
CA VAL A 36 16.36 -18.06 -0.08
C VAL A 36 16.15 -19.15 0.97
N THR A 37 16.62 -20.38 0.73
CA THR A 37 16.54 -21.47 1.71
C THR A 37 17.32 -21.16 2.99
N ASP A 38 18.54 -20.66 2.86
CA ASP A 38 19.39 -20.30 4.01
C ASP A 38 18.85 -19.06 4.75
N LEU A 39 18.18 -18.16 4.04
CA LEU A 39 17.46 -17.00 4.59
C LEU A 39 16.23 -17.43 5.39
N LEU A 40 15.39 -18.31 4.85
CA LEU A 40 14.21 -18.83 5.57
C LEU A 40 14.63 -19.64 6.80
N ALA A 41 15.71 -20.42 6.68
CA ALA A 41 16.28 -21.18 7.80
C ALA A 41 16.98 -20.31 8.86
N GLY A 42 17.04 -18.98 8.69
CA GLY A 42 17.65 -18.06 9.65
C GLY A 42 19.18 -18.16 9.76
N ARG A 43 19.84 -18.81 8.79
CA ARG A 43 21.31 -18.94 8.77
C ARG A 43 21.99 -17.68 8.25
N ALA A 44 21.30 -16.96 7.34
CA ALA A 44 21.69 -15.62 6.94
C ALA A 44 21.04 -14.60 7.89
N GLN A 45 21.83 -14.09 8.85
CA GLN A 45 21.42 -13.00 9.72
C GLN A 45 21.34 -11.71 8.90
N SER A 46 20.11 -11.23 8.70
CA SER A 46 19.73 -10.03 7.97
C SER A 46 20.19 -9.96 6.49
N PRO A 47 19.27 -10.16 5.52
CA PRO A 47 19.60 -9.94 4.12
C PRO A 47 20.06 -8.50 3.90
N LYS A 48 21.12 -8.33 3.10
CA LYS A 48 21.51 -6.99 2.63
C LYS A 48 20.30 -6.32 1.98
N LEU A 49 20.19 -5.00 2.10
CA LEU A 49 19.09 -4.23 1.52
C LEU A 49 18.89 -4.54 0.02
N SER A 50 19.99 -4.70 -0.73
CA SER A 50 19.96 -5.10 -2.14
C SER A 50 19.32 -6.46 -2.39
N THR A 51 19.53 -7.44 -1.49
CA THR A 51 18.89 -8.75 -1.53
C THR A 51 17.39 -8.64 -1.25
N ALA A 52 17.01 -7.87 -0.23
CA ALA A 52 15.61 -7.66 0.11
C ALA A 52 14.84 -7.01 -1.05
N TYR A 53 15.42 -6.00 -1.70
CA TYR A 53 14.83 -5.38 -2.90
C TYR A 53 14.71 -6.32 -4.09
N LYS A 54 15.73 -7.16 -4.37
CA LYS A 54 15.67 -8.15 -5.44
C LYS A 54 14.49 -9.12 -5.24
N LEU A 55 14.33 -9.62 -4.01
CA LEU A 55 13.24 -10.54 -3.66
C LEU A 55 11.87 -9.84 -3.78
N ALA A 56 11.74 -8.63 -3.24
CA ALA A 56 10.51 -7.83 -3.34
C ALA A 56 10.11 -7.60 -4.81
N LYS A 57 11.08 -7.21 -5.66
CA LYS A 57 10.87 -7.02 -7.10
C LYS A 57 10.43 -8.30 -7.81
N CYS A 58 11.04 -9.44 -7.49
CA CYS A 58 10.68 -10.73 -8.11
C CYS A 58 9.27 -11.21 -7.72
N LEU A 59 8.83 -10.86 -6.51
CA LEU A 59 7.50 -11.14 -6.00
C LEU A 59 6.49 -10.03 -6.34
N SER A 60 6.89 -8.96 -7.04
CA SER A 60 6.02 -7.82 -7.35
C SER A 60 5.36 -7.20 -6.12
N VAL A 61 6.05 -7.18 -4.97
CA VAL A 61 5.61 -6.54 -3.72
C VAL A 61 6.55 -5.43 -3.31
N THR A 62 6.11 -4.52 -2.43
CA THR A 62 6.98 -3.49 -1.86
C THR A 62 7.90 -4.07 -0.80
N LEU A 63 9.06 -3.44 -0.58
CA LEU A 63 9.95 -3.83 0.52
C LEU A 63 9.23 -3.68 1.87
N ASP A 64 8.48 -2.60 2.05
CA ASP A 64 7.69 -2.33 3.24
C ASP A 64 6.67 -3.45 3.52
N ALA A 65 6.10 -4.04 2.46
CA ALA A 65 5.18 -5.16 2.59
C ALA A 65 5.88 -6.39 3.16
N LEU A 66 7.16 -6.60 2.87
CA LEU A 66 7.96 -7.68 3.44
C LEU A 66 8.50 -7.35 4.83
N THR A 67 8.96 -6.12 5.09
CA THR A 67 9.58 -5.75 6.38
C THR A 67 8.59 -5.53 7.50
N GLY A 68 7.31 -5.31 7.19
CA GLY A 68 6.33 -4.95 8.20
C GLY A 68 5.98 -3.47 8.25
N ASP A 69 6.74 -2.64 7.53
CA ASP A 69 6.60 -1.17 7.53
C ASP A 69 5.56 -0.67 6.54
N ALA A 70 5.01 -1.54 5.69
CA ALA A 70 3.91 -1.15 4.83
C ALA A 70 2.77 -0.69 5.75
N PRO A 71 2.10 0.43 5.44
CA PRO A 71 0.88 0.78 6.14
C PRO A 71 -0.02 -0.44 6.04
N GLN A 72 -0.19 -1.16 7.15
CA GLN A 72 -1.15 -2.24 7.22
C GLN A 72 -2.45 -1.58 6.77
N LYS A 73 -3.09 -2.10 5.72
CA LYS A 73 -4.46 -1.68 5.42
C LYS A 73 -5.22 -1.93 6.71
N ALA A 74 -5.47 -0.86 7.45
CA ALA A 74 -6.05 -0.96 8.77
C ALA A 74 -7.40 -1.62 8.54
N ILE A 75 -7.63 -2.76 9.18
CA ILE A 75 -8.96 -3.35 9.20
C ILE A 75 -9.84 -2.28 9.83
N ALA A 76 -10.86 -1.83 9.10
CA ALA A 76 -11.79 -0.83 9.61
C ALA A 76 -12.26 -1.29 11.01
N PRO A 77 -12.21 -0.44 12.06
CA PRO A 77 -12.52 -0.86 13.41
C PRO A 77 -13.88 -1.55 13.55
N SER A 78 -14.86 -1.10 12.76
CA SER A 78 -16.18 -1.72 12.65
C SER A 78 -16.14 -3.16 12.11
N LEU A 79 -15.30 -3.43 11.10
CA LEU A 79 -15.12 -4.77 10.55
C LEU A 79 -14.41 -5.68 11.55
N LEU A 80 -13.40 -5.18 12.27
CA LEU A 80 -12.73 -5.96 13.31
C LEU A 80 -13.68 -6.32 14.45
N ALA A 81 -14.49 -5.36 14.91
CA ALA A 81 -15.51 -5.59 15.93
C ALA A 81 -16.58 -6.59 15.48
N LEU A 82 -16.94 -6.59 14.19
CA LEU A 82 -17.82 -7.59 13.60
C LEU A 82 -17.18 -8.98 13.62
N LEU A 83 -15.96 -9.12 13.09
CA LEU A 83 -15.24 -10.41 13.00
C LEU A 83 -15.01 -11.04 14.39
N SER A 84 -14.79 -10.21 15.41
CA SER A 84 -14.57 -10.66 16.80
C SER A 84 -15.79 -11.36 17.42
N GLN A 85 -16.98 -11.22 16.85
CA GLN A 85 -18.20 -11.89 17.31
C GLN A 85 -18.33 -13.32 16.78
N TYR A 86 -17.50 -13.71 15.81
CA TYR A 86 -17.55 -15.02 15.17
C TYR A 86 -16.45 -15.93 15.73
N THR A 87 -16.76 -17.21 15.87
CA THR A 87 -15.77 -18.25 16.18
C THR A 87 -14.78 -18.42 15.02
N GLN A 88 -13.64 -19.05 15.28
CA GLN A 88 -12.64 -19.31 14.25
C GLN A 88 -13.22 -20.04 13.02
N ALA A 89 -14.01 -21.10 13.23
CA ALA A 89 -14.64 -21.85 12.15
C ALA A 89 -15.63 -20.99 11.33
N GLU A 90 -16.29 -20.02 11.95
CA GLU A 90 -17.18 -19.09 11.26
C GLU A 90 -16.41 -18.05 10.46
N GLN A 91 -15.32 -17.52 11.02
CA GLN A 91 -14.42 -16.61 10.32
C GLN A 91 -13.82 -17.26 9.07
N GLU A 92 -13.45 -18.54 9.14
CA GLU A 92 -12.95 -19.31 7.99
C GLU A 92 -14.01 -19.45 6.88
N ARG A 93 -15.26 -19.77 7.24
CA ARG A 93 -16.38 -19.80 6.28
C ARG A 93 -16.65 -18.43 5.66
N LEU A 94 -16.56 -17.37 6.46
CA LEU A 94 -16.74 -15.99 5.98
C LEU A 94 -15.63 -15.60 4.99
N ALA A 95 -14.39 -15.99 5.29
CA ALA A 95 -13.26 -15.76 4.40
C ALA A 95 -13.45 -16.46 3.06
N GLU A 96 -13.92 -17.71 3.06
CA GLU A 96 -14.22 -18.44 1.82
C GLU A 96 -15.34 -17.76 1.01
N ALA A 97 -16.38 -17.25 1.67
CA ALA A 97 -17.44 -16.50 1.02
C ALA A 97 -16.93 -15.19 0.38
N ILE A 98 -16.09 -14.44 1.09
CA ILE A 98 -15.49 -13.20 0.58
C ILE A 98 -14.61 -13.46 -0.64
N LEU A 99 -13.87 -14.58 -0.67
CA LEU A 99 -13.03 -14.95 -1.82
C LEU A 99 -13.85 -15.20 -3.10
N ARG A 100 -15.14 -15.54 -2.97
CA ARG A 100 -16.05 -15.77 -4.11
C ARG A 100 -16.72 -14.49 -4.60
N LEU A 101 -16.60 -13.38 -3.87
CA LEU A 101 -17.17 -12.11 -4.30
C LEU A 101 -16.41 -11.54 -5.50
N PRO A 102 -17.11 -11.01 -6.53
CA PRO A 102 -16.45 -10.31 -7.61
C PRO A 102 -15.72 -9.09 -7.04
N ARG A 103 -14.43 -8.97 -7.32
CA ARG A 103 -13.66 -7.79 -6.93
C ARG A 103 -14.05 -6.65 -7.85
N ALA A 104 -14.44 -5.50 -7.28
CA ALA A 104 -14.56 -4.29 -8.07
C ALA A 104 -13.21 -4.02 -8.76
N PRO A 105 -13.19 -3.51 -10.02
CA PRO A 105 -11.96 -3.00 -10.58
C PRO A 105 -11.42 -1.96 -9.62
N GLU A 106 -10.13 -2.06 -9.27
CA GLU A 106 -9.45 -1.09 -8.42
C GLU A 106 -9.78 0.31 -8.95
N THR A 107 -10.51 1.11 -8.18
CA THR A 107 -10.64 2.53 -8.46
C THR A 107 -9.25 3.10 -8.29
N THR A 108 -8.49 3.19 -9.39
CA THR A 108 -7.25 3.95 -9.46
C THR A 108 -7.51 5.29 -8.77
N PRO A 109 -6.67 5.75 -7.83
CA PRO A 109 -6.82 7.08 -7.28
C PRO A 109 -6.88 8.05 -8.46
N GLN A 110 -8.05 8.65 -8.69
CA GLN A 110 -8.20 9.74 -9.64
C GLN A 110 -7.20 10.80 -9.19
N GLU A 111 -6.24 11.11 -10.07
CA GLU A 111 -5.44 12.31 -9.93
C GLU A 111 -6.37 13.48 -9.60
N PRO A 112 -6.01 14.35 -8.64
CA PRO A 112 -6.83 15.52 -8.37
C PRO A 112 -6.90 16.34 -9.67
N GLU A 113 -8.10 16.39 -10.24
CA GLU A 113 -8.47 17.30 -11.33
C GLU A 113 -7.83 18.67 -11.03
N PRO A 114 -7.06 19.26 -11.96
CA PRO A 114 -6.55 20.60 -11.75
C PRO A 114 -7.77 21.50 -11.57
N SER A 115 -7.90 22.08 -10.37
CA SER A 115 -8.91 23.07 -10.04
C SER A 115 -8.77 24.25 -10.99
N GLY A 116 -9.45 24.14 -12.13
CA GLY A 116 -9.59 25.17 -13.14
C GLY A 116 -10.50 26.25 -12.58
N THR A 117 -9.96 27.08 -11.70
CA THR A 117 -10.55 28.37 -11.38
C THR A 117 -10.41 29.24 -12.63
N ARG A 118 -11.34 29.07 -13.58
CA ARG A 118 -11.56 30.07 -14.62
C ARG A 118 -12.11 31.30 -13.92
N LEU A 119 -11.21 32.21 -13.54
CA LEU A 119 -11.58 33.58 -13.22
C LEU A 119 -12.36 34.15 -14.42
N PRO A 120 -13.54 34.74 -14.22
CA PRO A 120 -14.19 35.48 -15.29
C PRO A 120 -13.33 36.70 -15.68
N PRO A 121 -13.38 37.15 -16.94
CA PRO A 121 -12.63 38.32 -17.37
C PRO A 121 -13.09 39.55 -16.58
N LEU A 122 -12.13 40.31 -16.04
CA LEU A 122 -12.38 41.59 -15.38
C LEU A 122 -13.05 42.55 -16.37
N THR A 123 -14.35 42.75 -16.21
CA THR A 123 -15.05 43.87 -16.83
C THR A 123 -14.56 45.16 -16.16
N LEU A 124 -13.82 45.97 -16.90
CA LEU A 124 -13.42 47.33 -16.50
C LEU A 124 -14.69 48.17 -16.27
N LEU A 125 -15.03 48.43 -15.01
CA LEU A 125 -15.97 49.47 -14.62
C LEU A 125 -15.30 50.84 -14.78
N PRO A 126 -16.00 51.85 -15.35
CA PRO A 126 -15.45 53.20 -15.49
C PRO A 126 -15.31 53.89 -14.12
N PRO A 127 -14.37 54.84 -13.98
CA PRO A 127 -14.17 55.57 -12.73
C PRO A 127 -15.39 56.46 -12.43
N THR A 128 -15.93 56.34 -11.22
CA THR A 128 -16.87 57.30 -10.64
C THR A 128 -16.20 57.99 -9.45
N SER A 129 -15.77 59.22 -9.66
CA SER A 129 -15.44 60.26 -8.66
C SER A 129 -15.71 61.56 -9.41
N ASP A 130 -16.56 62.50 -9.01
CA ASP A 130 -16.84 63.13 -7.71
C ASP A 130 -18.25 63.80 -7.81
N PRO A 131 -18.98 64.16 -6.71
CA PRO A 131 -18.71 65.42 -5.95
C PRO A 131 -19.28 65.44 -4.50
N PRO A 132 -19.38 66.58 -3.78
CA PRO A 132 -18.60 67.83 -3.80
C PRO A 132 -18.01 68.21 -2.41
N ASP A 133 -16.96 69.04 -2.50
CA ASP A 133 -16.61 70.19 -1.65
C ASP A 133 -17.44 70.40 -0.37
N SER A 134 -16.82 70.18 0.79
CA SER A 134 -17.21 70.80 2.05
C SER A 134 -16.06 71.68 2.51
N LYS A 135 -16.15 72.97 2.17
CA LYS A 135 -15.39 74.02 2.86
C LYS A 135 -16.20 74.49 4.05
N GLU A 136 -15.64 74.27 5.23
CA GLU A 136 -15.97 74.99 6.45
C GLU A 136 -15.73 76.49 6.23
N HIS A 137 -16.76 77.30 6.54
CA HIS A 137 -16.65 78.54 7.32
C HIS A 137 -18.05 79.02 7.74
#